data_AF-A0A315XFW6-F1
#
_entry.id   AF-A0A315XFW6-F1
#
_cell.length_a   1.000
_cell.length_b   1.000
_cell.length_c   1.000
_cell.angle_alpha   90.00
_cell.angle_beta   90.00
_cell.angle_gamma   90.00
#
_symmetry.space_group_name_H-M   'P 1'
#
loop_
_entity.id
_entity.type
_entity.pdbx_description
1 polymer ?
#
loop_
_entity_poly.entity_id
_entity_poly.type
_entity_poly.pdbx_seq_one_letter_code
_entity_poly.pdbx_strand_id
1 'polypeptide(L)'
;MKLNILGLLGIFVVLALFSGTASAANQSVNVAIVGSPGVINGGTLPTSGPDIVGMTFTNLLPANVNTANLANYDTVVLNVASSGMGCNVNTLTASAKADLVTFVSTGKKLIIYDSECSPQNYTWLPYQFTTANPGAQGASGTVTIVEENTLSTNSPGPYFIDAPWMSANIEIGDANVMTTFNANWCEDMAATNVLGITGPVHTYAKTGADVGLYLYNGFDTDNMAAGTNALRKIWVQELMQPFNPSNLPCGVTVVGITLTPASASNDVGTTHTVTATLKDLLGNVKPGVLVTFSVIAGPNNGTSGTCNPADCKSDASGIVTFTYTGVGGVGTDDIKACFTDQAGNPVCSQTVTKEWKLPPAGSISGMKFNDLNANGVKDAGDLGLAGWTIVLTDSLGNVVGTKVTDASGDYLFDPVPVGKYTLSENIQLGWKQTFPTTGSYAVEVKAGDKLVYDFGNVKIDGRMTGGGSVFTEDKKPIRVTHGFELHCDTSDTPNNLEVNWGKGNKFHLDTLKSAICYDDTKIEPNPPSAGFDTYVGSGVGSYNGVAGANAEWTFTDAGEPGKNDLASITIKDASNNVVLVVKGLLNNGNQQAHKE
;
A
#
# COMPACT_ATOMS: atom_id res chain seq x y z
N MET A 1 8.37 -63.36 -17.83
CA MET A 1 8.13 -62.36 -16.75
C MET A 1 9.25 -62.55 -15.73
N LYS A 2 10.21 -61.65 -15.48
CA LYS A 2 10.38 -60.22 -15.75
C LYS A 2 11.83 -60.00 -16.21
N LEU A 3 12.01 -59.10 -17.17
CA LEU A 3 13.28 -58.69 -17.76
C LEU A 3 13.82 -57.52 -16.93
N ASN A 4 15.01 -57.65 -16.33
CA ASN A 4 15.80 -56.53 -15.81
C ASN A 4 17.13 -56.53 -16.56
N ILE A 5 17.24 -55.68 -17.59
CA ILE A 5 18.49 -55.41 -18.28
C ILE A 5 19.06 -54.12 -17.68
N LEU A 6 20.17 -54.29 -16.97
CA LEU A 6 21.11 -53.23 -16.62
C LEU A 6 21.89 -52.91 -17.91
N GLY A 7 21.63 -51.73 -18.49
CA GLY A 7 22.26 -51.30 -19.74
C GLY A 7 22.99 -49.97 -19.54
N LEU A 8 24.32 -50.03 -19.50
CA LEU A 8 25.24 -48.93 -19.72
C LEU A 8 24.78 -48.10 -20.93
N LEU A 9 24.52 -46.79 -20.75
CA LEU A 9 24.39 -45.87 -21.88
C LEU A 9 25.46 -44.78 -21.75
N GLY A 10 26.39 -44.80 -22.70
CA GLY A 10 27.47 -43.85 -22.82
C GLY A 10 26.97 -42.43 -23.00
N ILE A 11 27.69 -41.50 -22.37
CA ILE A 11 27.57 -40.07 -22.57
C ILE A 11 27.99 -39.79 -24.02
N PHE A 12 27.02 -39.63 -24.90
CA PHE A 12 27.23 -38.92 -26.17
C PHE A 12 27.37 -37.44 -25.84
N VAL A 13 28.61 -36.97 -25.77
CA VAL A 13 28.91 -35.56 -26.00
C VAL A 13 28.49 -35.29 -27.44
N VAL A 14 27.33 -34.66 -27.63
CA VAL A 14 27.01 -34.00 -28.90
C VAL A 14 27.98 -32.85 -29.00
N LEU A 15 29.13 -33.12 -29.62
CA LEU A 15 29.99 -32.10 -30.19
C LEU A 15 29.19 -31.51 -31.35
N ALA A 16 28.37 -30.50 -31.05
CA ALA A 16 27.81 -29.64 -32.07
C ALA A 16 29.00 -28.92 -32.71
N LEU A 17 29.51 -29.53 -33.78
CA LEU A 17 30.30 -28.83 -34.77
C LEU A 17 29.43 -27.66 -35.26
N PHE A 18 29.71 -26.46 -34.75
CA PHE A 18 29.28 -25.22 -35.38
C PHE A 18 30.05 -25.06 -36.69
N SER A 19 29.70 -25.88 -37.68
CA SER A 19 29.89 -25.55 -39.09
C SER A 19 28.57 -25.00 -39.61
N GLY A 20 28.16 -23.86 -39.03
CA GLY A 20 27.08 -23.04 -39.53
C GLY A 20 27.69 -21.70 -39.89
N THR A 21 27.86 -21.44 -41.18
CA THR A 21 28.05 -20.08 -41.68
C THR A 21 26.92 -19.22 -41.13
N ALA A 22 27.24 -18.29 -40.22
CA ALA A 22 26.31 -17.24 -39.84
C ALA A 22 25.82 -16.59 -41.14
N SER A 23 24.51 -16.60 -41.34
CA SER A 23 23.89 -15.95 -42.49
C SER A 23 24.37 -14.50 -42.55
N ALA A 24 25.07 -14.12 -43.62
CA ALA A 24 25.49 -12.77 -43.95
C ALA A 24 24.31 -11.79 -44.18
N ALA A 25 23.07 -12.21 -43.94
CA ALA A 25 21.88 -11.52 -44.40
C ALA A 25 21.59 -10.17 -43.72
N ASN A 26 22.25 -9.83 -42.60
CA ASN A 26 21.88 -8.67 -41.78
C ASN A 26 23.04 -7.69 -41.45
N GLN A 27 24.23 -7.87 -42.03
CA GLN A 27 25.34 -6.89 -41.93
C GLN A 27 25.30 -5.89 -43.09
N SER A 28 26.09 -4.81 -43.02
CA SER A 28 26.21 -3.87 -44.15
C SER A 28 26.82 -4.55 -45.38
N VAL A 29 26.19 -4.40 -46.54
CA VAL A 29 26.69 -4.94 -47.82
C VAL A 29 26.73 -3.84 -48.89
N ASN A 30 25.64 -3.13 -49.10
CA ASN A 30 25.53 -2.01 -50.04
C ASN A 30 25.40 -0.72 -49.23
N VAL A 31 26.52 0.00 -49.11
CA VAL A 31 26.68 1.17 -48.27
C VAL A 31 26.70 2.44 -49.11
N ALA A 32 25.73 3.33 -48.90
CA ALA A 32 25.81 4.68 -49.43
C ALA A 32 26.56 5.56 -48.44
N ILE A 33 27.58 6.29 -48.90
CA ILE A 33 28.23 7.35 -48.11
C ILE A 33 27.69 8.69 -48.60
N VAL A 34 26.94 9.39 -47.75
CA VAL A 34 26.39 10.71 -48.09
C VAL A 34 27.44 11.78 -47.87
N GLY A 35 27.74 12.56 -48.93
CA GLY A 35 28.77 13.60 -48.93
C GLY A 35 30.05 13.14 -49.63
N SER A 36 30.94 12.49 -48.89
CA SER A 36 32.12 11.77 -49.38
C SER A 36 32.76 10.95 -48.24
N PRO A 37 33.64 9.98 -48.54
CA PRO A 37 34.40 9.28 -47.50
C PRO A 37 35.48 10.15 -46.83
N GLY A 38 35.95 11.21 -47.49
CA GLY A 38 36.95 12.12 -46.92
C GLY A 38 36.32 13.16 -45.99
N VAL A 39 37.04 13.54 -44.94
CA VAL A 39 36.58 14.48 -43.89
C VAL A 39 37.36 15.81 -44.00
N ILE A 40 36.72 16.93 -43.59
CA ILE A 40 37.19 18.29 -43.88
C ILE A 40 38.50 18.65 -43.17
N ASN A 41 38.69 18.17 -41.94
CA ASN A 41 39.87 18.51 -41.13
C ASN A 41 40.99 17.47 -41.21
N GLY A 42 40.75 16.32 -41.83
CA GLY A 42 41.71 15.23 -41.98
C GLY A 42 40.96 13.91 -42.15
N GLY A 43 41.67 12.79 -42.28
CA GLY A 43 41.01 11.48 -42.23
C GLY A 43 40.20 11.05 -43.45
N THR A 44 39.82 9.77 -43.44
CA THR A 44 38.95 9.17 -44.47
C THR A 44 38.32 7.91 -43.91
N LEU A 45 36.99 7.81 -44.01
CA LEU A 45 36.26 6.58 -43.71
C LEU A 45 36.74 5.46 -44.64
N PRO A 46 37.29 4.33 -44.12
CA PRO A 46 37.80 3.26 -44.96
C PRO A 46 36.70 2.60 -45.80
N THR A 47 36.86 2.61 -47.13
CA THR A 47 35.94 1.98 -48.09
C THR A 47 36.53 0.71 -48.74
N SER A 48 37.75 0.33 -48.35
CA SER A 48 38.38 -0.92 -48.75
C SER A 48 39.31 -1.43 -47.65
N GLY A 49 39.56 -2.74 -47.66
CA GLY A 49 40.41 -3.39 -46.66
C GLY A 49 40.05 -4.86 -46.47
N PRO A 50 40.93 -5.65 -45.83
CA PRO A 50 40.71 -7.07 -45.56
C PRO A 50 39.56 -7.34 -44.57
N ASP A 51 39.19 -6.34 -43.78
CA ASP A 51 38.18 -6.33 -42.72
C ASP A 51 36.76 -5.95 -43.20
N ILE A 52 36.63 -5.38 -44.39
CA ILE A 52 35.35 -4.97 -45.01
C ILE A 52 35.15 -5.61 -46.39
N VAL A 53 35.75 -6.79 -46.60
CA VAL A 53 35.58 -7.57 -47.82
C VAL A 53 34.12 -8.00 -47.97
N GLY A 54 33.57 -7.81 -49.16
CA GLY A 54 32.16 -8.11 -49.47
C GLY A 54 31.22 -6.92 -49.31
N MET A 55 31.71 -5.78 -48.82
CA MET A 55 30.96 -4.53 -48.79
C MET A 55 31.27 -3.67 -50.02
N THR A 56 30.23 -3.03 -50.59
CA THR A 56 30.33 -2.07 -51.68
C THR A 56 29.98 -0.69 -51.14
N PHE A 57 30.87 0.27 -51.33
CA PHE A 57 30.69 1.65 -50.91
C PHE A 57 30.45 2.56 -52.12
N THR A 58 29.35 3.29 -52.12
CA THR A 58 29.01 4.23 -53.19
C THR A 58 28.85 5.63 -52.62
N ASN A 59 29.56 6.61 -53.19
CA ASN A 59 29.36 8.00 -52.82
C ASN A 59 28.01 8.49 -53.33
N LEU A 60 27.19 9.05 -52.45
CA LEU A 60 25.90 9.64 -52.74
C LEU A 60 25.96 11.13 -52.41
N LEU A 61 25.82 11.99 -53.42
CA LEU A 61 25.77 13.43 -53.17
C LEU A 61 24.54 13.76 -52.31
N PRO A 62 24.62 14.72 -51.36
CA PRO A 62 23.49 15.07 -50.50
C PRO A 62 22.23 15.46 -51.27
N ALA A 63 22.39 16.14 -52.41
CA ALA A 63 21.29 16.51 -53.32
C ALA A 63 20.58 15.29 -53.97
N ASN A 64 21.24 14.14 -54.00
CA ASN A 64 20.73 12.90 -54.59
C ASN A 64 20.14 11.95 -53.53
N VAL A 65 20.09 12.34 -52.26
CA VAL A 65 19.42 11.56 -51.23
C VAL A 65 17.92 11.63 -51.45
N ASN A 66 17.36 10.54 -51.97
CA ASN A 66 15.93 10.37 -52.16
C ASN A 66 15.55 8.88 -52.12
N THR A 67 14.26 8.58 -51.91
CA THR A 67 13.73 7.22 -51.84
C THR A 67 14.20 6.30 -52.99
N ALA A 68 14.20 6.79 -54.24
CA ALA A 68 14.56 5.97 -55.40
C ALA A 68 16.04 5.54 -55.39
N ASN A 69 16.93 6.47 -55.02
CA ASN A 69 18.35 6.17 -54.91
C ASN A 69 18.65 5.30 -53.69
N LEU A 70 17.99 5.58 -52.55
CA LEU A 70 18.18 4.85 -51.30
C LEU A 70 17.76 3.37 -51.38
N ALA A 71 16.84 3.01 -52.28
CA ALA A 71 16.37 1.63 -52.47
C ALA A 71 17.48 0.61 -52.82
N ASN A 72 18.63 1.07 -53.33
CA ASN A 72 19.76 0.22 -53.71
C ASN A 72 20.68 -0.14 -52.54
N TYR A 73 20.41 0.39 -51.34
CA TYR A 73 21.31 0.29 -50.21
C TYR A 73 20.64 -0.42 -49.03
N ASP A 74 21.46 -1.04 -48.18
CA ASP A 74 21.03 -1.55 -46.88
C ASP A 74 21.51 -0.66 -45.73
N THR A 75 22.58 0.09 -45.97
CA THR A 75 23.19 0.98 -44.99
C THR A 75 23.44 2.33 -45.63
N VAL A 76 23.12 3.40 -44.89
CA VAL A 76 23.56 4.76 -45.21
C VAL A 76 24.52 5.22 -44.13
N VAL A 77 25.66 5.76 -44.55
CA VAL A 77 26.59 6.49 -43.70
C VAL A 77 26.43 7.96 -44.02
N LEU A 78 25.87 8.71 -43.08
CA LEU A 78 25.77 10.16 -43.14
C LEU A 78 27.05 10.75 -42.56
N ASN A 79 28.03 11.02 -43.43
CA ASN A 79 29.30 11.61 -43.04
C ASN A 79 29.18 13.15 -43.01
N VAL A 80 28.72 13.70 -41.89
CA VAL A 80 28.50 15.14 -41.72
C VAL A 80 29.82 15.91 -41.74
N ALA A 81 30.90 15.29 -41.28
CA ALA A 81 32.25 15.83 -41.32
C ALA A 81 32.87 15.88 -42.74
N SER A 82 32.22 15.27 -43.74
CA SER A 82 32.70 15.30 -45.12
C SER A 82 32.62 16.66 -45.79
N SER A 83 33.48 16.92 -46.77
CA SER A 83 33.44 18.14 -47.58
C SER A 83 32.13 18.31 -48.35
N GLY A 84 31.45 17.20 -48.65
CA GLY A 84 30.14 17.20 -49.32
C GLY A 84 29.00 17.65 -48.40
N MET A 85 29.14 17.43 -47.08
CA MET A 85 28.15 17.83 -46.06
C MET A 85 28.52 19.15 -45.38
N GLY A 86 29.80 19.49 -45.29
CA GLY A 86 30.27 20.81 -44.84
C GLY A 86 30.16 21.04 -43.34
N CYS A 87 30.19 19.98 -42.50
CA CYS A 87 29.80 20.07 -41.09
C CYS A 87 28.47 20.79 -40.91
N ASN A 88 27.49 20.43 -41.75
CA ASN A 88 26.17 21.03 -41.75
C ASN A 88 25.13 20.04 -42.23
N VAL A 89 24.38 19.45 -41.30
CA VAL A 89 23.29 18.53 -41.61
C VAL A 89 22.16 19.17 -42.42
N ASN A 90 22.08 20.51 -42.48
CA ASN A 90 21.12 21.23 -43.32
C ASN A 90 21.52 21.33 -44.80
N THR A 91 22.68 20.78 -45.18
CA THR A 91 23.00 20.48 -46.58
C THR A 91 22.01 19.47 -47.17
N LEU A 92 21.38 18.64 -46.34
CA LEU A 92 20.23 17.82 -46.73
C LEU A 92 18.93 18.64 -46.74
N THR A 93 18.14 18.46 -47.80
CA THR A 93 16.78 19.02 -47.88
C THR A 93 15.84 18.35 -46.87
N ALA A 94 14.71 19.00 -46.56
CA ALA A 94 13.69 18.41 -45.70
C ALA A 94 13.16 17.06 -46.24
N SER A 95 13.01 16.95 -47.56
CA SER A 95 12.61 15.70 -48.22
C SER A 95 13.66 14.60 -48.08
N ALA A 96 14.95 14.93 -48.27
CA ALA A 96 16.04 13.98 -48.08
C ALA A 96 16.10 13.46 -46.63
N LYS A 97 15.91 14.34 -45.65
CA LYS A 97 15.81 13.97 -44.22
C LYS A 97 14.66 13.00 -43.97
N ALA A 98 13.47 13.27 -44.51
CA ALA A 98 12.31 12.39 -44.39
C ALA A 98 12.52 11.02 -45.07
N ASP A 99 13.20 10.99 -46.21
CA ASP A 99 13.53 9.76 -46.93
C ASP A 99 14.53 8.90 -46.14
N LEU A 100 15.51 9.50 -45.45
CA LEU A 100 16.41 8.78 -44.55
C LEU A 100 15.68 8.18 -43.34
N VAL A 101 14.74 8.91 -42.74
CA VAL A 101 13.90 8.37 -41.66
C VAL A 101 13.07 7.19 -42.15
N THR A 102 12.47 7.32 -43.33
CA THR A 102 11.68 6.26 -43.96
C THR A 102 12.56 5.04 -44.24
N PHE A 103 13.76 5.25 -44.79
CA PHE A 103 14.74 4.20 -45.08
C PHE A 103 15.00 3.32 -43.85
N VAL A 104 15.34 3.92 -42.70
CA VAL A 104 15.58 3.15 -41.47
C VAL A 104 14.32 2.46 -40.97
N SER A 105 13.15 3.12 -41.03
CA SER A 105 11.87 2.51 -40.61
C SER A 105 11.44 1.29 -41.44
N THR A 106 11.95 1.16 -42.67
CA THR A 106 11.75 -0.02 -43.55
C THR A 106 12.74 -1.15 -43.29
N GLY A 107 13.50 -1.03 -42.21
CA GLY A 107 14.38 -2.04 -41.67
C GLY A 107 15.79 -2.03 -42.20
N LYS A 108 16.36 -0.82 -42.30
CA LYS A 108 17.70 -0.53 -42.79
C LYS A 108 18.54 0.15 -41.71
N LYS A 109 19.82 0.43 -42.00
CA LYS A 109 20.75 1.04 -41.05
C LYS A 109 21.17 2.46 -41.47
N LEU A 110 21.14 3.41 -40.53
CA LEU A 110 21.74 4.74 -40.68
C LEU A 110 22.84 4.90 -39.65
N ILE A 111 24.06 5.19 -40.12
CA ILE A 111 25.22 5.50 -39.29
C ILE A 111 25.54 6.99 -39.49
N ILE A 112 25.58 7.74 -38.40
CA ILE A 112 25.84 9.19 -38.42
C ILE A 112 27.24 9.41 -37.90
N TYR A 113 28.11 9.91 -38.77
CA TYR A 113 29.45 10.38 -38.42
C TYR A 113 29.43 11.90 -38.34
N ASP A 114 29.67 12.44 -37.15
CA ASP A 114 29.60 13.86 -36.85
C ASP A 114 30.81 14.30 -36.02
N SER A 115 31.99 13.95 -36.50
CA SER A 115 33.25 14.28 -35.85
C SER A 115 33.68 15.72 -36.15
N GLU A 116 34.29 16.39 -35.16
CA GLU A 116 34.93 17.71 -35.32
C GLU A 116 34.02 18.83 -35.86
N CYS A 117 32.72 18.61 -35.88
CA CYS A 117 31.78 19.54 -36.46
C CYS A 117 31.29 20.56 -35.43
N SER A 118 31.06 21.78 -35.91
CA SER A 118 30.27 22.76 -35.14
C SER A 118 28.92 22.16 -34.74
N PRO A 119 28.23 22.66 -33.70
CA PRO A 119 27.02 22.04 -33.18
C PRO A 119 25.98 21.68 -34.26
N GLN A 120 25.58 20.41 -34.32
CA GLN A 120 24.57 19.93 -35.26
C GLN A 120 23.23 19.68 -34.58
N ASN A 121 22.17 19.73 -35.38
CA ASN A 121 20.81 19.51 -34.93
C ASN A 121 20.14 18.38 -35.72
N TYR A 122 19.87 17.27 -35.03
CA TYR A 122 19.23 16.07 -35.56
C TYR A 122 17.77 15.91 -35.10
N THR A 123 17.08 17.01 -34.77
CA THR A 123 15.65 16.95 -34.39
C THR A 123 14.71 16.52 -35.53
N TRP A 124 15.25 16.35 -36.74
CA TRP A 124 14.52 15.77 -37.88
C TRP A 124 14.45 14.24 -37.84
N LEU A 125 15.24 13.57 -36.99
CA LEU A 125 15.13 12.14 -36.74
C LEU A 125 13.97 11.82 -35.77
N PRO A 126 13.44 10.59 -35.76
CA PRO A 126 12.42 10.17 -34.79
C PRO A 126 12.93 10.24 -33.34
N TYR A 127 14.21 9.90 -33.15
CA TYR A 127 14.88 9.94 -31.86
C TYR A 127 15.79 11.17 -31.83
N GLN A 128 15.19 12.32 -31.52
CA GLN A 128 15.82 13.62 -31.64
C GLN A 128 17.04 13.78 -30.74
N PHE A 129 18.09 14.40 -31.28
CA PHE A 129 19.27 14.79 -30.51
C PHE A 129 19.95 16.00 -31.15
N THR A 130 20.86 16.61 -30.40
CA THR A 130 21.80 17.62 -30.87
C THR A 130 23.21 17.16 -30.52
N THR A 131 24.19 17.65 -31.25
CA THR A 131 25.60 17.42 -30.93
C THR A 131 26.28 18.75 -30.77
N ALA A 132 27.36 18.77 -30.00
CA ALA A 132 28.17 19.95 -29.89
C ALA A 132 29.61 19.58 -29.58
N ASN A 133 30.44 20.61 -29.66
CA ASN A 133 31.65 20.76 -28.87
C ASN A 133 32.87 20.00 -29.44
N PRO A 134 33.34 20.38 -30.64
CA PRO A 134 34.64 19.92 -31.10
C PRO A 134 35.67 20.56 -30.17
N GLY A 135 36.38 19.73 -29.42
CA GLY A 135 37.67 20.16 -28.90
C GLY A 135 38.61 20.61 -30.02
N ALA A 136 39.77 21.15 -29.64
CA ALA A 136 40.79 21.48 -30.64
C ALA A 136 41.26 20.21 -31.36
N GLN A 137 41.40 20.28 -32.69
CA GLN A 137 41.91 19.19 -33.53
C GLN A 137 43.21 18.62 -32.95
N GLY A 138 43.32 17.30 -32.91
CA GLY A 138 44.50 16.59 -32.44
C GLY A 138 44.69 16.59 -30.92
N ALA A 139 43.67 17.01 -30.16
CA ALA A 139 43.72 16.96 -28.70
C ALA A 139 43.44 15.56 -28.15
N SER A 140 44.01 15.26 -26.98
CA SER A 140 43.70 14.01 -26.27
C SER A 140 42.39 14.13 -25.47
N GLY A 141 41.73 12.99 -25.27
CA GLY A 141 40.54 12.85 -24.45
C GLY A 141 40.53 11.50 -23.72
N THR A 142 39.46 11.20 -22.98
CA THR A 142 39.28 9.87 -22.35
C THR A 142 38.05 9.18 -22.92
N VAL A 143 38.08 7.84 -22.99
CA VAL A 143 36.95 7.01 -23.44
C VAL A 143 36.62 5.98 -22.37
N THR A 144 35.32 5.74 -22.20
CA THR A 144 34.81 4.65 -21.38
C THR A 144 33.79 3.86 -22.17
N ILE A 145 33.93 2.53 -22.18
CA ILE A 145 32.87 1.63 -22.63
C ILE A 145 31.84 1.56 -21.53
N VAL A 146 30.64 2.00 -21.84
CA VAL A 146 29.51 2.12 -20.91
C VAL A 146 28.67 0.85 -20.93
N GLU A 147 28.59 0.19 -22.10
CA GLU A 147 27.88 -1.05 -22.28
C GLU A 147 28.71 -2.06 -23.08
N GLU A 148 28.92 -3.25 -22.52
CA GLU A 148 29.65 -4.33 -23.18
C GLU A 148 28.71 -5.09 -24.14
N ASN A 149 28.95 -5.02 -25.45
CA ASN A 149 28.08 -5.60 -26.48
C ASN A 149 28.85 -5.92 -27.79
N THR A 150 28.14 -6.08 -28.92
CA THR A 150 28.71 -6.38 -30.24
C THR A 150 29.25 -5.16 -31.01
N LEU A 151 29.02 -3.95 -30.50
CA LEU A 151 29.63 -2.71 -30.96
C LEU A 151 30.91 -2.39 -30.19
N SER A 152 30.99 -2.65 -28.89
CA SER A 152 32.22 -2.42 -28.12
C SER A 152 32.32 -3.30 -26.87
N THR A 153 33.54 -3.72 -26.50
CA THR A 153 33.81 -4.46 -25.25
C THR A 153 35.25 -4.29 -24.76
N ASN A 154 35.48 -4.22 -23.44
CA ASN A 154 36.81 -4.32 -22.83
C ASN A 154 37.30 -5.77 -22.69
N SER A 155 36.49 -6.76 -23.11
CA SER A 155 36.86 -8.17 -23.04
C SER A 155 37.61 -8.60 -24.31
N PRO A 156 38.76 -9.29 -24.20
CA PRO A 156 39.48 -9.80 -25.37
C PRO A 156 38.59 -10.67 -26.26
N GLY A 157 38.49 -10.32 -27.54
CA GLY A 157 37.57 -10.95 -28.49
C GLY A 157 37.46 -10.16 -29.80
N PRO A 158 36.57 -10.56 -30.72
CA PRO A 158 36.38 -9.88 -32.00
C PRO A 158 35.86 -8.44 -31.86
N TYR A 159 35.18 -8.14 -30.75
CA TYR A 159 34.62 -6.81 -30.47
C TYR A 159 35.50 -5.96 -29.54
N PHE A 160 36.70 -6.44 -29.17
CA PHE A 160 37.56 -5.79 -28.19
C PHE A 160 38.03 -4.40 -28.61
N ILE A 161 37.71 -3.41 -27.77
CA ILE A 161 38.14 -2.02 -27.82
C ILE A 161 38.96 -1.73 -26.55
N ASP A 162 40.23 -1.36 -26.71
CA ASP A 162 41.11 -1.01 -25.61
C ASP A 162 40.92 0.47 -25.25
N ALA A 163 39.86 0.79 -24.50
CA ALA A 163 39.52 2.16 -24.12
C ALA A 163 40.63 2.88 -23.33
N PRO A 164 41.37 2.23 -22.40
CA PRO A 164 42.54 2.83 -21.77
C PRO A 164 43.64 3.18 -22.76
N TRP A 165 43.96 2.29 -23.70
CA TRP A 165 44.95 2.58 -24.74
C TRP A 165 44.49 3.71 -25.66
N MET A 166 43.21 3.71 -26.06
CA MET A 166 42.62 4.79 -26.86
C MET A 166 42.79 6.14 -26.17
N SER A 167 42.41 6.22 -24.89
CA SER A 167 42.52 7.44 -24.08
C SER A 167 43.96 7.97 -23.98
N ALA A 168 44.96 7.11 -24.14
CA ALA A 168 46.37 7.47 -24.05
C ALA A 168 47.05 7.73 -25.41
N ASN A 169 46.47 7.27 -26.53
CA ASN A 169 47.18 7.21 -27.81
C ASN A 169 46.38 7.75 -29.01
N ILE A 170 45.11 8.13 -28.82
CA ILE A 170 44.23 8.59 -29.90
C ILE A 170 43.71 10.00 -29.60
N GLU A 171 43.49 10.77 -30.66
CA GLU A 171 43.01 12.15 -30.67
C GLU A 171 41.48 12.21 -30.43
N ILE A 172 41.02 11.71 -29.28
CA ILE A 172 39.58 11.74 -28.90
C ILE A 172 39.12 13.12 -28.44
N GLY A 173 40.05 14.04 -28.20
CA GLY A 173 39.81 15.31 -27.54
C GLY A 173 38.89 16.24 -28.32
N ASP A 174 38.64 15.99 -29.59
CA ASP A 174 37.72 16.73 -30.48
C ASP A 174 36.38 16.01 -30.75
N ALA A 175 36.11 14.92 -30.04
CA ALA A 175 34.87 14.18 -30.20
C ALA A 175 33.61 15.04 -29.92
N ASN A 176 32.60 14.89 -30.76
CA ASN A 176 31.30 15.53 -30.58
C ASN A 176 30.45 14.74 -29.59
N VAL A 177 30.02 15.43 -28.53
CA VAL A 177 29.16 14.85 -27.50
C VAL A 177 27.71 15.01 -27.90
N MET A 178 26.97 13.91 -27.85
CA MET A 178 25.54 13.85 -28.09
C MET A 178 24.77 14.38 -26.87
N THR A 179 23.76 15.20 -27.12
CA THR A 179 22.75 15.60 -26.14
C THR A 179 21.39 15.16 -26.64
N THR A 180 20.71 14.31 -25.87
CA THR A 180 19.34 13.87 -26.15
C THR A 180 18.55 13.66 -24.88
N PHE A 181 17.23 13.75 -25.00
CA PHE A 181 16.29 13.41 -23.94
C PHE A 181 15.44 12.20 -24.32
N ASN A 182 15.80 11.50 -25.40
CA ASN A 182 15.02 10.41 -25.96
C ASN A 182 15.55 9.07 -25.44
N ALA A 183 14.72 8.31 -24.73
CA ALA A 183 15.14 7.08 -24.08
C ALA A 183 15.35 5.90 -25.02
N ASN A 184 15.04 6.05 -26.32
CA ASN A 184 15.36 5.04 -27.33
C ASN A 184 16.85 5.00 -27.67
N TRP A 185 17.62 6.02 -27.27
CA TRP A 185 19.07 6.01 -27.38
C TRP A 185 19.70 5.29 -26.19
N CYS A 186 20.52 4.32 -26.54
CA CYS A 186 21.32 3.52 -25.64
C CYS A 186 22.78 3.98 -25.76
N GLU A 187 23.45 4.14 -24.63
CA GLU A 187 24.85 4.56 -24.59
C GLU A 187 25.76 3.34 -24.69
N ASP A 188 26.62 3.33 -25.72
CA ASP A 188 27.63 2.29 -25.91
C ASP A 188 28.98 2.77 -25.36
N MET A 189 29.43 3.97 -25.76
CA MET A 189 30.63 4.61 -25.23
C MET A 189 30.41 6.08 -24.91
N ALA A 190 31.05 6.50 -23.82
CA ALA A 190 31.19 7.89 -23.41
C ALA A 190 32.63 8.36 -23.64
N ALA A 191 32.82 9.66 -23.90
CA ALA A 191 34.13 10.27 -23.90
C ALA A 191 34.16 11.61 -23.19
N THR A 192 35.34 11.98 -22.69
CA THR A 192 35.66 13.32 -22.20
C THR A 192 36.56 14.00 -23.20
N ASN A 193 36.10 15.11 -23.76
CA ASN A 193 36.84 15.89 -24.73
C ASN A 193 37.85 16.85 -24.05
N VAL A 194 38.68 17.57 -24.82
CA VAL A 194 39.73 18.47 -24.27
C VAL A 194 39.16 19.66 -23.48
N LEU A 195 37.88 19.98 -23.69
CA LEU A 195 37.16 21.03 -22.94
C LEU A 195 36.65 20.51 -21.58
N GLY A 196 36.94 19.25 -21.23
CA GLY A 196 36.50 18.62 -19.99
C GLY A 196 35.02 18.23 -19.99
N ILE A 197 34.37 18.21 -21.15
CA ILE A 197 32.98 17.79 -21.27
C ILE A 197 32.94 16.28 -21.52
N THR A 198 32.32 15.57 -20.58
CA THR A 198 32.02 14.13 -20.72
C THR A 198 30.62 13.95 -21.31
N GLY A 199 30.39 12.89 -22.08
CA GLY A 199 29.04 12.44 -22.44
C GLY A 199 29.02 11.38 -23.54
N PRO A 200 27.84 11.01 -24.05
CA PRO A 200 27.70 9.97 -25.06
C PRO A 200 28.34 10.40 -26.37
N VAL A 201 29.23 9.56 -26.90
CA VAL A 201 29.90 9.80 -28.19
C VAL A 201 29.72 8.65 -29.17
N HIS A 202 29.35 7.47 -28.67
CA HIS A 202 28.90 6.37 -29.49
C HIS A 202 27.61 5.81 -28.89
N THR A 203 26.52 5.91 -29.65
CA THR A 203 25.18 5.55 -29.19
C THR A 203 24.42 4.85 -30.28
N TYR A 204 23.41 4.08 -29.90
CA TYR A 204 22.54 3.40 -30.85
C TYR A 204 21.08 3.51 -30.45
N ALA A 205 20.19 3.47 -31.44
CA ALA A 205 18.75 3.44 -31.23
C ALA A 205 18.08 2.52 -32.25
N LYS A 206 17.14 1.70 -31.77
CA LYS A 206 16.39 0.75 -32.59
C LYS A 206 15.06 1.37 -32.97
N THR A 207 14.61 1.14 -34.20
CA THR A 207 13.22 1.45 -34.56
C THR A 207 12.27 0.41 -33.97
N GLY A 208 11.18 0.86 -33.34
CA GLY A 208 10.03 0.05 -32.90
C GLY A 208 10.29 -1.45 -32.71
N ALA A 209 9.77 -2.29 -33.60
CA ALA A 209 9.87 -3.75 -33.56
C ALA A 209 11.29 -4.33 -33.81
N ASP A 210 12.35 -3.57 -33.49
CA ASP A 210 13.77 -3.85 -33.78
C ASP A 210 14.03 -4.16 -35.26
N VAL A 211 13.35 -3.42 -36.14
CA VAL A 211 13.41 -3.66 -37.59
C VAL A 211 14.55 -2.91 -38.26
N GLY A 212 14.99 -1.78 -37.71
CA GLY A 212 16.05 -0.93 -38.26
C GLY A 212 16.85 -0.21 -37.17
N LEU A 213 18.04 0.28 -37.53
CA LEU A 213 19.06 0.74 -36.57
C LEU A 213 19.60 2.13 -36.92
N TYR A 214 19.64 3.01 -35.92
CA TYR A 214 20.41 4.24 -35.91
C TYR A 214 21.68 4.04 -35.09
N LEU A 215 22.82 4.44 -35.64
CA LEU A 215 24.09 4.55 -34.94
C LEU A 215 24.56 5.99 -35.02
N TYR A 216 25.05 6.52 -33.91
CA TYR A 216 25.73 7.80 -33.87
C TYR A 216 27.16 7.58 -33.39
N ASN A 217 28.10 8.17 -34.11
CA ASN A 217 29.51 8.19 -33.79
C ASN A 217 30.04 9.62 -33.90
N GLY A 218 30.44 10.16 -32.76
CA GLY A 218 31.07 11.47 -32.63
C GLY A 218 32.58 11.42 -32.45
N PHE A 219 33.22 10.25 -32.51
CA PHE A 219 34.68 10.14 -32.47
C PHE A 219 35.33 10.72 -33.72
N ASP A 220 36.55 11.21 -33.56
CA ASP A 220 37.44 11.60 -34.65
C ASP A 220 37.62 10.50 -35.72
N THR A 221 37.89 10.94 -36.95
CA THR A 221 38.15 10.10 -38.13
C THR A 221 39.54 10.32 -38.75
N ASP A 222 40.36 11.22 -38.22
CA ASP A 222 41.67 11.58 -38.78
C ASP A 222 42.61 10.37 -38.88
N ASN A 223 42.55 9.48 -37.89
CA ASN A 223 43.40 8.30 -37.81
C ASN A 223 42.59 7.00 -37.96
N MET A 224 42.10 6.68 -39.16
CA MET A 224 41.39 5.43 -39.46
C MET A 224 42.15 4.46 -40.40
N ALA A 225 43.46 4.67 -40.57
CA ALA A 225 44.31 3.88 -41.46
C ALA A 225 44.37 2.37 -41.08
N ALA A 226 44.75 1.52 -42.05
CA ALA A 226 44.80 0.06 -41.89
C ALA A 226 45.80 -0.38 -40.80
N GLY A 227 45.38 -1.24 -39.87
CA GLY A 227 46.20 -1.75 -38.76
C GLY A 227 45.41 -1.93 -37.45
N THR A 228 46.11 -1.95 -36.30
CA THR A 228 45.54 -2.07 -34.94
C THR A 228 44.90 -0.76 -34.43
N ASN A 229 44.37 0.08 -35.31
CA ASN A 229 43.78 1.35 -34.92
C ASN A 229 42.37 1.13 -34.33
N ALA A 230 42.16 1.57 -33.10
CA ALA A 230 40.91 1.36 -32.38
C ALA A 230 39.70 2.09 -33.03
N LEU A 231 39.90 3.27 -33.64
CA LEU A 231 38.84 3.99 -34.35
C LEU A 231 38.37 3.23 -35.60
N ARG A 232 39.33 2.63 -36.35
CA ARG A 232 39.00 1.74 -37.47
C ARG A 232 38.19 0.54 -37.01
N LYS A 233 38.50 -0.03 -35.84
CA LYS A 233 37.74 -1.17 -35.30
C LYS A 233 36.29 -0.79 -35.00
N ILE A 234 36.05 0.37 -34.39
CA ILE A 234 34.69 0.88 -34.12
C ILE A 234 33.90 0.97 -35.44
N TRP A 235 34.48 1.60 -36.47
CA TRP A 235 33.89 1.66 -37.82
C TRP A 235 33.54 0.28 -38.40
N VAL A 236 34.47 -0.68 -38.32
CA VAL A 236 34.22 -2.04 -38.80
C VAL A 236 33.09 -2.70 -38.00
N GLN A 237 33.06 -2.52 -36.68
CA GLN A 237 32.03 -3.07 -35.80
C GLN A 237 30.65 -2.49 -36.12
N GLU A 238 30.53 -1.19 -36.35
CA GLU A 238 29.28 -0.55 -36.77
C GLU A 238 28.76 -1.10 -38.11
N LEU A 239 29.65 -1.34 -39.08
CA LEU A 239 29.28 -1.94 -40.37
C LEU A 239 28.86 -3.40 -40.22
N MET A 240 29.59 -4.16 -39.41
CA MET A 240 29.30 -5.57 -39.12
C MET A 240 28.10 -5.77 -38.19
N GLN A 241 27.68 -4.73 -37.45
CA GLN A 241 26.56 -4.79 -36.53
C GLN A 241 25.27 -5.12 -37.30
N PRO A 242 24.59 -6.22 -36.93
CA PRO A 242 23.26 -6.50 -37.44
C PRO A 242 22.28 -5.36 -37.14
N PHE A 243 21.38 -5.08 -38.06
CA PHE A 243 20.39 -4.00 -37.93
C PHE A 243 18.93 -4.46 -37.98
N ASN A 244 18.67 -5.75 -38.24
CA ASN A 244 17.32 -6.32 -38.31
C ASN A 244 17.33 -7.86 -38.12
N PRO A 245 17.19 -8.39 -36.88
CA PRO A 245 17.24 -7.68 -35.60
C PRO A 245 18.67 -7.26 -35.23
N SER A 246 18.81 -6.27 -34.36
CA SER A 246 20.13 -5.78 -33.94
C SER A 246 20.81 -6.64 -32.89
N ASN A 247 20.03 -7.28 -32.00
CA ASN A 247 20.52 -8.01 -30.82
C ASN A 247 21.31 -7.15 -29.80
N LEU A 248 21.28 -5.82 -29.91
CA LEU A 248 21.94 -4.94 -28.92
C LEU A 248 21.12 -4.87 -27.62
N PRO A 249 21.71 -4.79 -26.42
CA PRO A 249 20.98 -5.00 -25.17
C PRO A 249 20.19 -3.78 -24.63
N CYS A 250 20.68 -2.56 -24.83
CA CYS A 250 20.15 -1.30 -24.28
C CYS A 250 20.05 -1.27 -22.74
N GLY A 251 21.07 -1.76 -22.06
CA GLY A 251 21.25 -1.75 -20.61
C GLY A 251 21.57 -0.37 -20.01
N VAL A 252 22.01 0.63 -20.80
CA VAL A 252 22.27 2.00 -20.31
C VAL A 252 21.55 3.04 -21.18
N THR A 253 20.58 3.75 -20.59
CA THR A 253 19.84 4.85 -21.25
C THR A 253 20.44 6.22 -20.91
N VAL A 254 20.26 7.19 -21.80
CA VAL A 254 20.90 8.51 -21.75
C VAL A 254 20.26 9.57 -20.82
N VAL A 255 19.18 9.24 -20.07
CA VAL A 255 18.57 10.08 -19.01
C VAL A 255 18.01 9.19 -17.89
N GLY A 256 18.27 9.53 -16.61
CA GLY A 256 17.85 8.73 -15.45
C GLY A 256 16.84 9.40 -14.51
N ILE A 257 15.84 8.64 -14.06
CA ILE A 257 14.95 8.97 -12.94
C ILE A 257 15.15 7.92 -11.83
N THR A 258 15.30 8.38 -10.59
CA THR A 258 15.44 7.49 -9.42
C THR A 258 14.37 7.81 -8.39
N LEU A 259 13.86 6.79 -7.72
CA LEU A 259 12.83 6.90 -6.69
C LEU A 259 13.36 6.43 -5.34
N THR A 260 13.09 7.19 -4.27
CA THR A 260 13.53 6.88 -2.91
C THR A 260 12.44 7.18 -1.87
N PRO A 261 12.44 6.54 -0.68
CA PRO A 261 13.33 5.44 -0.30
C PRO A 261 13.04 4.17 -1.11
N ALA A 262 14.03 3.27 -1.22
CA ALA A 262 13.87 2.02 -1.97
C ALA A 262 12.88 1.05 -1.30
N SER A 263 12.79 1.11 0.03
CA SER A 263 11.76 0.43 0.82
C SER A 263 11.41 1.25 2.06
N ALA A 264 10.19 1.12 2.55
CA ALA A 264 9.75 1.67 3.83
C ALA A 264 8.61 0.84 4.44
N SER A 265 8.32 1.02 5.73
CA SER A 265 7.20 0.39 6.44
C SER A 265 6.43 1.44 7.24
N ASN A 266 5.10 1.49 7.12
CA ASN A 266 4.22 2.42 7.85
C ASN A 266 2.96 1.66 8.33
N ASP A 267 2.28 2.26 9.30
CA ASP A 267 0.99 1.76 9.74
C ASP A 267 -0.13 2.16 8.75
N VAL A 268 -1.08 1.25 8.52
CA VAL A 268 -2.29 1.50 7.73
C VAL A 268 -3.00 2.77 8.25
N GLY A 269 -3.48 3.60 7.32
CA GLY A 269 -4.13 4.88 7.60
C GLY A 269 -3.18 6.07 7.71
N THR A 270 -1.86 5.85 7.72
CA THR A 270 -0.87 6.93 7.69
C THR A 270 -0.43 7.29 6.26
N THR A 271 0.23 8.44 6.10
CA THR A 271 0.79 8.88 4.81
C THR A 271 2.20 8.35 4.58
N HIS A 272 2.54 8.09 3.32
CA HIS A 272 3.88 7.77 2.88
C HIS A 272 4.29 8.68 1.70
N THR A 273 5.54 9.13 1.71
CA THR A 273 6.12 9.99 0.68
C THR A 273 7.29 9.28 0.00
N VAL A 274 7.30 9.30 -1.33
CA VAL A 274 8.45 8.94 -2.17
C VAL A 274 8.98 10.18 -2.90
N THR A 275 10.27 10.18 -3.22
CA THR A 275 11.00 11.28 -3.85
C THR A 275 11.61 10.81 -5.17
N ALA A 276 11.14 11.37 -6.28
CA ALA A 276 11.77 11.21 -7.58
C ALA A 276 12.87 12.26 -7.76
N THR A 277 14.05 11.81 -8.18
CA THR A 277 15.19 12.67 -8.55
C THR A 277 15.55 12.44 -10.00
N LEU A 278 15.57 13.52 -10.79
CA LEU A 278 15.85 13.50 -12.22
C LEU A 278 17.21 14.14 -12.49
N LYS A 279 18.09 13.37 -13.11
CA LYS A 279 19.43 13.82 -13.51
C LYS A 279 19.75 13.37 -14.93
N ASP A 280 20.55 14.16 -15.63
CA ASP A 280 21.24 13.63 -16.80
C ASP A 280 22.42 12.74 -16.40
N LEU A 281 23.08 12.15 -17.40
CA LEU A 281 24.26 11.32 -17.24
C LEU A 281 25.45 12.04 -16.58
N LEU A 282 25.47 13.39 -16.63
CA LEU A 282 26.50 14.21 -15.98
C LEU A 282 26.15 14.53 -14.53
N GLY A 283 25.05 13.97 -14.02
CA GLY A 283 24.56 14.19 -12.68
C GLY A 283 23.90 15.56 -12.48
N ASN A 284 23.73 16.35 -13.56
CA ASN A 284 23.05 17.63 -13.47
C ASN A 284 21.55 17.40 -13.30
N VAL A 285 20.98 18.16 -12.37
CA VAL A 285 19.54 18.09 -12.06
C VAL A 285 18.71 18.61 -13.22
N LYS A 286 17.54 17.99 -13.44
CA LYS A 286 16.59 18.39 -14.49
C LYS A 286 15.32 18.98 -13.90
N PRO A 287 15.20 20.32 -13.81
CA PRO A 287 13.99 20.99 -13.35
C PRO A 287 12.90 21.03 -14.44
N GLY A 288 11.65 21.20 -14.00
CA GLY A 288 10.49 21.44 -14.86
C GLY A 288 9.94 20.22 -15.60
N VAL A 289 10.42 19.01 -15.29
CA VAL A 289 9.99 17.76 -15.93
C VAL A 289 8.76 17.24 -15.21
N LEU A 290 7.64 17.05 -15.94
CA LEU A 290 6.43 16.46 -15.40
C LEU A 290 6.62 14.97 -15.12
N VAL A 291 6.32 14.54 -13.89
CA VAL A 291 6.44 13.16 -13.43
C VAL A 291 5.07 12.61 -13.04
N THR A 292 4.77 11.41 -13.49
CA THR A 292 3.60 10.61 -13.12
C THR A 292 4.03 9.55 -12.12
N PHE A 293 3.38 9.52 -10.96
CA PHE A 293 3.59 8.49 -9.94
C PHE A 293 2.43 7.49 -9.95
N SER A 294 2.76 6.21 -9.77
CA SER A 294 1.78 5.13 -9.73
C SER A 294 2.13 4.14 -8.64
N VAL A 295 1.14 3.81 -7.80
CA VAL A 295 1.14 2.57 -7.02
C VAL A 295 0.63 1.47 -7.95
N ILE A 296 1.52 0.58 -8.39
CA ILE A 296 1.30 -0.37 -9.50
C ILE A 296 0.86 -1.76 -9.04
N ALA A 297 1.07 -2.08 -7.76
CA ALA A 297 0.61 -3.31 -7.13
C ALA A 297 0.44 -3.09 -5.62
N GLY A 298 -0.22 -4.04 -4.95
CA GLY A 298 -0.44 -4.01 -3.51
C GLY A 298 -1.84 -3.54 -3.09
N PRO A 299 -2.08 -3.45 -1.77
CA PRO A 299 -3.38 -3.07 -1.22
C PRO A 299 -3.86 -1.69 -1.68
N ASN A 300 -2.96 -0.77 -2.03
CA ASN A 300 -3.33 0.58 -2.50
C ASN A 300 -3.12 0.77 -4.01
N ASN A 301 -3.15 -0.30 -4.80
CA ASN A 301 -2.99 -0.22 -6.26
C ASN A 301 -3.97 0.78 -6.89
N GLY A 302 -3.45 1.66 -7.75
CA GLY A 302 -4.23 2.70 -8.42
C GLY A 302 -4.64 3.88 -7.54
N THR A 303 -4.18 3.96 -6.28
CA THR A 303 -4.46 5.11 -5.43
C THR A 303 -3.84 6.39 -5.97
N SER A 304 -4.53 7.51 -5.77
CA SER A 304 -4.03 8.84 -6.08
C SER A 304 -3.32 9.44 -4.87
N GLY A 305 -2.40 10.37 -5.12
CA GLY A 305 -1.69 11.10 -4.08
C GLY A 305 -1.50 12.55 -4.46
N THR A 306 -0.68 13.25 -3.68
CA THR A 306 -0.36 14.67 -3.87
C THR A 306 1.10 14.82 -4.22
N CYS A 307 1.39 15.63 -5.24
CA CYS A 307 2.76 15.97 -5.59
C CYS A 307 3.22 17.21 -4.83
N ASN A 308 4.51 17.29 -4.57
CA ASN A 308 5.19 18.55 -4.27
C ASN A 308 6.48 18.62 -5.11
N PRO A 309 6.61 19.58 -6.05
CA PRO A 309 5.65 20.65 -6.39
C PRO A 309 4.27 20.15 -6.86
N ALA A 310 3.22 20.97 -6.63
CA ALA A 310 1.82 20.57 -6.85
C ALA A 310 1.45 20.29 -8.31
N ASP A 311 2.23 20.80 -9.26
CA ASP A 311 2.09 20.52 -10.69
C ASP A 311 2.80 19.22 -11.12
N CYS A 312 3.34 18.47 -10.15
CA CYS A 312 4.14 17.26 -10.34
C CYS A 312 5.36 17.46 -11.24
N LYS A 313 5.84 18.69 -11.40
CA LYS A 313 7.09 18.97 -12.11
C LYS A 313 8.25 18.97 -11.13
N SER A 314 9.40 18.47 -11.57
CA SER A 314 10.63 18.58 -10.80
C SER A 314 10.97 20.04 -10.51
N ASP A 315 11.39 20.32 -9.28
CA ASP A 315 11.81 21.64 -8.84
C ASP A 315 13.20 22.03 -9.38
N ALA A 316 13.74 23.16 -8.95
CA ALA A 316 15.08 23.64 -9.34
C ALA A 316 16.21 22.64 -9.01
N SER A 317 15.99 21.71 -8.07
CA SER A 317 16.92 20.66 -7.68
C SER A 317 16.66 19.34 -8.43
N GLY A 318 15.77 19.33 -9.42
CA GLY A 318 15.38 18.12 -10.16
C GLY A 318 14.56 17.15 -9.31
N ILE A 319 13.91 17.63 -8.25
CA ILE A 319 13.19 16.81 -7.28
C ILE A 319 11.68 17.02 -7.41
N VAL A 320 10.93 15.93 -7.35
CA VAL A 320 9.48 15.96 -7.10
C VAL A 320 9.12 14.83 -6.16
N THR A 321 8.25 15.12 -5.20
CA THR A 321 7.77 14.15 -4.22
C THR A 321 6.32 13.78 -4.48
N PHE A 322 5.94 12.58 -4.08
CA PHE A 322 4.58 12.07 -4.14
C PHE A 322 4.19 11.48 -2.79
N THR A 323 3.08 11.96 -2.24
CA THR A 323 2.56 11.53 -0.95
C THR A 323 1.17 10.92 -1.08
N TYR A 324 0.95 9.73 -0.54
CA TYR A 324 -0.35 9.06 -0.50
C TYR A 324 -0.63 8.41 0.86
N THR A 325 -1.89 8.10 1.14
CA THR A 325 -2.33 7.46 2.40
C THR A 325 -2.63 5.99 2.17
N GLY A 326 -2.11 5.11 3.02
CA GLY A 326 -2.31 3.66 2.92
C GLY A 326 -3.65 3.21 3.52
N VAL A 327 -4.74 3.35 2.77
CA VAL A 327 -6.11 3.00 3.22
C VAL A 327 -6.61 1.62 2.73
N GLY A 328 -5.86 0.96 1.85
CA GLY A 328 -6.20 -0.32 1.23
C GLY A 328 -5.97 -1.55 2.11
N GLY A 329 -5.48 -1.36 3.34
CA GLY A 329 -5.20 -2.44 4.30
C GLY A 329 -3.74 -2.88 4.30
N VAL A 330 -3.49 -4.03 4.96
CA VAL A 330 -2.14 -4.57 5.13
C VAL A 330 -1.62 -5.20 3.84
N GLY A 331 -0.31 -5.12 3.64
CA GLY A 331 0.36 -5.68 2.47
C GLY A 331 1.50 -4.80 2.01
N THR A 332 2.12 -5.17 0.89
CA THR A 332 3.19 -4.38 0.28
C THR A 332 2.70 -3.76 -1.01
N ASP A 333 2.85 -2.45 -1.13
CA ASP A 333 2.68 -1.71 -2.37
C ASP A 333 3.99 -1.68 -3.16
N ASP A 334 3.86 -1.76 -4.49
CA ASP A 334 4.94 -1.46 -5.43
C ASP A 334 4.68 -0.08 -6.06
N ILE A 335 5.69 0.78 -6.09
CA ILE A 335 5.56 2.18 -6.52
C ILE A 335 6.59 2.49 -7.61
N LYS A 336 6.18 3.22 -8.64
CA LYS A 336 7.05 3.77 -9.69
C LYS A 336 6.77 5.25 -9.96
N ALA A 337 7.78 5.95 -10.45
CA ALA A 337 7.67 7.28 -11.01
C ALA A 337 8.14 7.25 -12.47
N CYS A 338 7.40 7.87 -13.37
CA CYS A 338 7.73 7.93 -14.79
C CYS A 338 7.61 9.35 -15.32
N PHE A 339 8.43 9.75 -16.27
CA PHE A 339 8.22 10.97 -17.05
C PHE A 339 8.03 10.61 -18.53
N THR A 340 7.49 11.55 -19.30
CA THR A 340 7.35 11.39 -20.75
C THR A 340 8.55 12.05 -21.43
N ASP A 341 9.27 11.29 -22.24
CA ASP A 341 10.38 11.82 -23.04
C ASP A 341 9.89 12.72 -24.18
N GLN A 342 10.83 13.34 -24.91
CA GLN A 342 10.49 14.24 -26.02
C GLN A 342 9.76 13.54 -27.19
N ALA A 343 9.81 12.21 -27.26
CA ALA A 343 9.08 11.41 -28.26
C ALA A 343 7.75 10.87 -27.75
N GLY A 344 7.33 11.21 -26.53
CA GLY A 344 6.07 10.75 -25.97
C GLY A 344 6.16 9.40 -25.25
N ASN A 345 7.35 8.82 -25.08
CA ASN A 345 7.53 7.52 -24.43
C ASN A 345 7.67 7.67 -22.91
N PRO A 346 7.14 6.73 -22.11
CA PRO A 346 7.35 6.73 -20.67
C PRO A 346 8.76 6.21 -20.31
N VAL A 347 9.48 6.97 -19.49
CA VAL A 347 10.75 6.59 -18.86
C VAL A 347 10.52 6.47 -17.37
N CYS A 348 10.75 5.28 -16.81
CA CYS A 348 10.36 4.96 -15.44
C CYS A 348 11.53 4.65 -14.52
N SER A 349 11.34 4.94 -13.23
CA SER A 349 12.26 4.62 -12.15
C SER A 349 12.31 3.12 -11.87
N GLN A 350 13.24 2.72 -10.99
CA GLN A 350 13.14 1.45 -10.29
C GLN A 350 11.81 1.36 -9.52
N THR A 351 11.32 0.14 -9.31
CA THR A 351 10.23 -0.11 -8.36
C THR A 351 10.76 0.06 -6.94
N VAL A 352 10.04 0.81 -6.11
CA VAL A 352 10.27 0.87 -4.66
C VAL A 352 9.10 0.25 -3.93
N THR A 353 9.33 -0.28 -2.73
CA THR A 353 8.31 -1.01 -1.97
C THR A 353 7.84 -0.26 -0.75
N LYS A 354 6.56 -0.39 -0.43
CA LYS A 354 5.98 0.14 0.78
C LYS A 354 5.16 -0.90 1.52
N GLU A 355 5.66 -1.35 2.66
CA GLU A 355 4.91 -2.23 3.56
C GLU A 355 3.93 -1.43 4.43
N TRP A 356 2.68 -1.88 4.46
CA TRP A 356 1.62 -1.43 5.34
C TRP A 356 1.31 -2.51 6.37
N LYS A 357 1.50 -2.16 7.63
CA LYS A 357 1.22 -3.04 8.77
C LYS A 357 0.06 -2.50 9.61
N LEU A 358 -0.56 -3.36 10.40
CA LEU A 358 -1.53 -2.90 11.38
C LEU A 358 -0.85 -1.99 12.40
N PRO A 359 -1.47 -0.87 12.79
CA PRO A 359 -1.03 -0.10 13.94
C PRO A 359 -0.98 -1.01 15.18
N PRO A 360 0.00 -0.81 16.10
CA PRO A 360 0.02 -1.52 17.37
C PRO A 360 -1.32 -1.40 18.09
N ALA A 361 -1.90 -2.52 18.51
CA ALA A 361 -3.12 -2.51 19.31
C ALA A 361 -2.87 -1.86 20.68
N GLY A 362 -3.91 -1.27 21.26
CA GLY A 362 -3.93 -0.81 22.64
C GLY A 362 -4.48 -1.87 23.60
N SER A 363 -4.71 -1.45 24.83
CA SER A 363 -5.36 -2.26 25.88
C SER A 363 -6.32 -1.39 26.68
N ILE A 364 -7.39 -2.01 27.18
CA ILE A 364 -8.35 -1.39 28.09
C ILE A 364 -8.42 -2.24 29.35
N SER A 365 -8.26 -1.63 30.51
CA SER A 365 -8.35 -2.29 31.80
C SER A 365 -9.19 -1.46 32.77
N GLY A 366 -9.46 -2.00 33.94
CA GLY A 366 -10.07 -1.26 35.02
C GLY A 366 -10.58 -2.19 36.10
N MET A 367 -11.24 -1.59 37.08
CA MET A 367 -11.80 -2.27 38.22
C MET A 367 -13.29 -1.99 38.33
N LYS A 368 -14.03 -3.06 38.60
CA LYS A 368 -15.39 -3.01 39.08
C LYS A 368 -15.36 -2.93 40.61
N PHE A 369 -15.89 -1.85 41.19
CA PHE A 369 -15.87 -1.64 42.63
C PHE A 369 -17.28 -1.52 43.23
N ASN A 370 -17.37 -1.88 44.51
CA ASN A 370 -18.55 -1.68 45.35
C ASN A 370 -18.49 -0.28 45.95
N ASP A 371 -19.31 0.63 45.43
CA ASP A 371 -19.45 2.00 45.90
C ASP A 371 -20.35 2.00 47.15
N LEU A 372 -19.73 1.81 48.32
CA LEU A 372 -20.46 1.58 49.56
C LEU A 372 -21.30 2.76 50.03
N ASN A 373 -20.95 3.99 49.63
CA ASN A 373 -21.64 5.22 50.04
C ASN A 373 -22.50 5.84 48.92
N ALA A 374 -22.55 5.18 47.75
CA ALA A 374 -23.30 5.58 46.57
C ALA A 374 -22.96 6.97 46.02
N ASN A 375 -21.73 7.46 46.20
CA ASN A 375 -21.33 8.81 45.78
C ASN A 375 -20.84 8.88 44.32
N GLY A 376 -20.70 7.75 43.63
CA GLY A 376 -20.22 7.66 42.25
C GLY A 376 -18.71 7.91 42.10
N VAL A 377 -17.94 7.77 43.18
CA VAL A 377 -16.48 7.92 43.22
C VAL A 377 -15.89 6.66 43.84
N LYS A 378 -14.73 6.23 43.34
CA LYS A 378 -13.98 5.11 43.94
C LYS A 378 -13.20 5.59 45.15
N ASP A 379 -13.69 5.26 46.34
CA ASP A 379 -13.09 5.67 47.61
C ASP A 379 -12.12 4.61 48.16
N ALA A 380 -11.29 5.04 49.11
CA ALA A 380 -10.45 4.12 49.87
C ALA A 380 -11.33 3.21 50.74
N GLY A 381 -11.34 1.90 50.44
CA GLY A 381 -12.19 0.91 51.11
C GLY A 381 -13.24 0.29 50.19
N ASP A 382 -13.49 0.88 49.02
CA ASP A 382 -14.34 0.29 48.00
C ASP A 382 -13.63 -0.93 47.38
N LEU A 383 -14.14 -2.12 47.72
CA LEU A 383 -13.58 -3.38 47.29
C LEU A 383 -14.07 -3.77 45.90
N GLY A 384 -13.30 -4.65 45.25
CA GLY A 384 -13.65 -5.20 43.95
C GLY A 384 -14.88 -6.08 43.99
N LEU A 385 -15.70 -6.01 42.93
CA LEU A 385 -16.81 -6.93 42.73
C LEU A 385 -16.46 -7.96 41.64
N ALA A 386 -16.38 -9.21 42.06
CA ALA A 386 -16.10 -10.34 41.17
C ALA A 386 -17.33 -10.80 40.38
N GLY A 387 -17.11 -11.39 39.20
CA GLY A 387 -18.17 -12.02 38.42
C GLY A 387 -19.02 -11.07 37.58
N TRP A 388 -18.62 -9.79 37.45
CA TRP A 388 -19.33 -8.81 36.65
C TRP A 388 -18.88 -8.85 35.19
N THR A 389 -19.84 -8.79 34.27
CA THR A 389 -19.52 -8.80 32.83
C THR A 389 -19.37 -7.37 32.32
N ILE A 390 -18.18 -7.05 31.82
CA ILE A 390 -17.86 -5.83 31.08
C ILE A 390 -17.90 -6.16 29.59
N VAL A 391 -18.50 -5.27 28.81
CA VAL A 391 -18.79 -5.44 27.38
C VAL A 391 -18.10 -4.33 26.61
N LEU A 392 -17.37 -4.72 25.57
CA LEU A 392 -16.77 -3.82 24.59
C LEU A 392 -17.52 -3.96 23.27
N THR A 393 -18.05 -2.85 22.78
CA THR A 393 -18.87 -2.76 21.56
C THR A 393 -18.19 -1.83 20.57
N ASP A 394 -18.18 -2.19 19.28
CA ASP A 394 -17.63 -1.34 18.22
C ASP A 394 -18.57 -0.17 17.86
N SER A 395 -18.14 0.71 16.96
CA SER A 395 -18.95 1.84 16.49
C SER A 395 -20.20 1.46 15.69
N LEU A 396 -20.34 0.19 15.30
CA LEU A 396 -21.52 -0.34 14.60
C LEU A 396 -22.53 -0.96 15.56
N GLY A 397 -22.23 -1.00 16.86
CA GLY A 397 -23.08 -1.61 17.88
C GLY A 397 -22.85 -3.12 18.06
N ASN A 398 -21.83 -3.71 17.45
CA ASN A 398 -21.52 -5.13 17.63
C ASN A 398 -20.66 -5.35 18.87
N VAL A 399 -20.98 -6.39 19.65
CA VAL A 399 -20.13 -6.82 20.75
C VAL A 399 -18.86 -7.45 20.18
N VAL A 400 -17.71 -6.82 20.44
CA VAL A 400 -16.39 -7.28 19.98
C VAL A 400 -15.58 -7.93 21.10
N GLY A 401 -16.02 -7.80 22.35
CA GLY A 401 -15.43 -8.52 23.47
C GLY A 401 -16.28 -8.45 24.73
N THR A 402 -16.15 -9.48 25.56
CA THR A 402 -16.63 -9.47 26.94
C THR A 402 -15.52 -9.92 27.89
N LYS A 403 -15.56 -9.40 29.12
CA LYS A 403 -14.69 -9.82 30.22
C LYS A 403 -15.50 -9.96 31.48
N VAL A 404 -15.17 -10.97 32.28
CA VAL A 404 -15.73 -11.16 33.61
C VAL A 404 -14.68 -10.71 34.62
N THR A 405 -15.08 -9.85 35.56
CA THR A 405 -14.18 -9.32 36.58
C THR A 405 -13.70 -10.43 37.51
N ASP A 406 -12.44 -10.37 37.89
CA ASP A 406 -11.81 -11.36 38.77
C ASP A 406 -12.15 -11.12 40.25
N ALA A 407 -11.51 -11.87 41.15
CA ALA A 407 -11.74 -11.75 42.60
C ALA A 407 -11.41 -10.36 43.18
N SER A 408 -10.54 -9.60 42.52
CA SER A 408 -10.18 -8.23 42.87
C SER A 408 -11.07 -7.21 42.16
N GLY A 409 -12.04 -7.64 41.35
CA GLY A 409 -12.88 -6.79 40.53
C GLY A 409 -12.21 -6.33 39.23
N ASP A 410 -11.00 -6.80 38.92
CA ASP A 410 -10.23 -6.32 37.78
C ASP A 410 -10.68 -6.97 36.47
N TYR A 411 -10.57 -6.24 35.36
CA TYR A 411 -10.79 -6.74 34.00
C TYR A 411 -9.74 -6.21 33.03
N LEU A 412 -9.48 -6.97 31.96
CA LEU A 412 -8.50 -6.62 30.92
C LEU A 412 -8.96 -7.06 29.53
N PHE A 413 -8.99 -6.11 28.60
CA PHE A 413 -9.04 -6.31 27.17
C PHE A 413 -7.64 -6.02 26.59
N ASP A 414 -6.95 -7.06 26.15
CA ASP A 414 -5.63 -6.96 25.51
C ASP A 414 -5.47 -8.14 24.53
N PRO A 415 -5.27 -7.91 23.22
CA PRO A 415 -5.19 -6.60 22.55
C PRO A 415 -6.56 -5.99 22.20
N VAL A 416 -6.61 -4.66 22.06
CA VAL A 416 -7.73 -3.89 21.49
C VAL A 416 -7.25 -3.14 20.25
N PRO A 417 -7.73 -3.46 19.03
CA PRO A 417 -7.36 -2.72 17.83
C PRO A 417 -7.65 -1.22 17.94
N VAL A 418 -6.92 -0.41 17.16
CA VAL A 418 -7.20 1.03 17.11
C VAL A 418 -8.61 1.26 16.57
N GLY A 419 -9.34 2.20 17.16
CA GLY A 419 -10.73 2.44 16.78
C GLY A 419 -11.56 3.11 17.86
N LYS A 420 -12.84 3.28 17.57
CA LYS A 420 -13.83 3.83 18.50
C LYS A 420 -14.73 2.71 19.02
N TYR A 421 -14.92 2.70 20.33
CA TYR A 421 -15.65 1.68 21.05
C TYR A 421 -16.58 2.31 22.08
N THR A 422 -17.58 1.53 22.50
CA THR A 422 -18.34 1.77 23.72
C THR A 422 -17.98 0.69 24.73
N LEU A 423 -17.63 1.10 25.94
CA LEU A 423 -17.34 0.20 27.05
C LEU A 423 -18.46 0.34 28.09
N SER A 424 -19.14 -0.75 28.40
CA SER A 424 -20.29 -0.78 29.32
C SER A 424 -20.24 -2.02 30.21
N GLU A 425 -21.09 -2.04 31.23
CA GLU A 425 -21.32 -3.22 32.05
C GLU A 425 -22.69 -3.83 31.80
N ASN A 426 -22.83 -5.12 32.11
CA ASN A 426 -24.13 -5.73 32.32
C ASN A 426 -24.50 -5.55 33.79
N ILE A 427 -25.49 -4.69 34.06
CA ILE A 427 -26.01 -4.46 35.41
C ILE A 427 -26.61 -5.76 35.95
N GLN A 428 -26.21 -6.16 37.16
CA GLN A 428 -26.79 -7.30 37.87
C GLN A 428 -28.04 -6.87 38.64
N LEU A 429 -29.03 -7.76 38.73
CA LEU A 429 -30.22 -7.53 39.57
C LEU A 429 -29.80 -7.32 41.03
N GLY A 430 -30.47 -6.42 41.74
CA GLY A 430 -30.09 -6.06 43.10
C GLY A 430 -29.04 -4.96 43.20
N TRP A 431 -28.55 -4.44 42.06
CA TRP A 431 -27.50 -3.42 42.03
C TRP A 431 -27.88 -2.25 41.15
N LYS A 432 -27.35 -1.08 41.51
CA LYS A 432 -27.44 0.15 40.75
C LYS A 432 -26.05 0.64 40.37
N GLN A 433 -25.88 1.02 39.12
CA GLN A 433 -24.64 1.63 38.65
C GLN A 433 -24.55 3.07 39.17
N THR A 434 -23.41 3.41 39.77
CA THR A 434 -23.08 4.74 40.28
C THR A 434 -21.95 5.41 39.49
N PHE A 435 -21.08 4.61 38.84
CA PHE A 435 -19.99 5.12 38.01
C PHE A 435 -19.74 4.26 36.74
N PRO A 436 -19.46 4.88 35.57
CA PRO A 436 -19.67 6.30 35.30
C PRO A 436 -21.17 6.63 35.34
N THR A 437 -21.52 7.87 35.66
CA THR A 437 -22.94 8.32 35.72
C THR A 437 -23.65 8.28 34.36
N THR A 438 -22.88 8.22 33.27
CA THR A 438 -23.38 8.03 31.91
C THR A 438 -23.76 6.58 31.59
N GLY A 439 -23.48 5.64 32.50
CA GLY A 439 -23.68 4.19 32.32
C GLY A 439 -22.60 3.49 31.49
N SER A 440 -21.96 4.22 30.57
CA SER A 440 -20.90 3.68 29.70
C SER A 440 -19.86 4.74 29.31
N TYR A 441 -18.75 4.29 28.75
CA TYR A 441 -17.69 5.14 28.19
C TYR A 441 -17.67 5.07 26.66
N ALA A 442 -17.57 6.22 26.01
CA ALA A 442 -17.10 6.30 24.63
C ALA A 442 -15.57 6.33 24.62
N VAL A 443 -14.95 5.33 24.01
CA VAL A 443 -13.50 5.10 24.05
C VAL A 443 -12.92 5.23 22.65
N GLU A 444 -11.88 6.04 22.48
CA GLU A 444 -11.05 6.04 21.28
C GLU A 444 -9.69 5.42 21.64
N VAL A 445 -9.39 4.25 21.08
CA VAL A 445 -8.12 3.54 21.25
C VAL A 445 -7.18 3.95 20.13
N LYS A 446 -6.02 4.52 20.50
CA LYS A 446 -4.91 4.84 19.61
C LYS A 446 -3.79 3.82 19.75
N ALA A 447 -2.83 3.90 18.83
CA ALA A 447 -1.79 2.89 18.71
C ALA A 447 -0.96 2.77 20.00
N GLY A 448 -0.95 1.57 20.59
CA GLY A 448 -0.20 1.28 21.83
C GLY A 448 -0.78 1.85 23.12
N ASP A 449 -2.03 2.36 23.09
CA ASP A 449 -2.67 2.94 24.27
C ASP A 449 -2.81 1.92 25.42
N LYS A 450 -2.78 2.43 26.65
CA LYS A 450 -3.10 1.69 27.88
C LYS A 450 -4.14 2.48 28.65
N LEU A 451 -5.40 2.17 28.40
CA LEU A 451 -6.54 2.89 28.95
C LEU A 451 -7.07 2.19 30.21
N VAL A 452 -7.54 2.99 31.17
CA VAL A 452 -8.10 2.50 32.44
C VAL A 452 -9.47 3.14 32.65
N TYR A 453 -10.50 2.32 32.84
CA TYR A 453 -11.88 2.75 33.06
C TYR A 453 -12.53 1.94 34.17
N ASP A 454 -12.92 2.58 35.26
CA ASP A 454 -13.55 1.88 36.39
C ASP A 454 -15.08 1.89 36.27
N PHE A 455 -15.72 0.92 36.91
CA PHE A 455 -17.18 0.83 37.04
C PHE A 455 -17.55 0.69 38.52
N GLY A 456 -18.45 1.54 39.01
CA GLY A 456 -18.86 1.57 40.41
C GLY A 456 -20.34 1.24 40.54
N ASN A 457 -20.69 0.33 41.45
CA ASN A 457 -22.07 0.01 41.75
C ASN A 457 -22.31 -0.10 43.24
N VAL A 458 -23.53 0.24 43.63
CA VAL A 458 -24.03 0.04 44.98
C VAL A 458 -25.15 -0.99 44.96
N LYS A 459 -25.23 -1.81 46.01
CA LYS A 459 -26.38 -2.70 46.21
C LYS A 459 -27.61 -1.83 46.44
N ILE A 460 -28.73 -2.16 45.81
CA ILE A 460 -30.00 -1.46 46.05
C ILE A 460 -30.44 -1.82 47.46
N ASP A 461 -30.61 -0.78 48.27
CA ASP A 461 -31.17 -0.83 49.61
C ASP A 461 -32.51 -0.10 49.64
N GLY A 462 -33.41 -0.54 50.52
CA GLY A 462 -34.81 -0.12 50.49
C GLY A 462 -35.76 -1.12 51.12
N ARG A 463 -37.04 -0.77 51.14
CA ARG A 463 -38.11 -1.72 51.42
C ARG A 463 -39.32 -1.45 50.53
N MET A 464 -40.10 -2.47 50.26
CA MET A 464 -41.39 -2.32 49.59
C MET A 464 -42.50 -2.66 50.59
N THR A 465 -43.51 -1.79 50.64
CA THR A 465 -44.72 -2.02 51.43
C THR A 465 -45.91 -2.06 50.50
N GLY A 466 -46.94 -2.79 50.86
CA GLY A 466 -48.17 -2.70 50.09
C GLY A 466 -49.18 -3.75 50.44
N GLY A 467 -50.19 -3.79 49.60
CA GLY A 467 -51.22 -4.80 49.67
C GLY A 467 -52.35 -4.51 48.72
N GLY A 468 -53.29 -5.44 48.65
CA GLY A 468 -54.45 -5.32 47.77
C GLY A 468 -55.02 -6.67 47.42
N SER A 469 -55.77 -6.73 46.32
CA SER A 469 -56.23 -8.02 45.79
C SER A 469 -55.88 -8.27 44.34
N VAL A 470 -55.58 -9.53 44.04
CA VAL A 470 -55.45 -10.08 42.69
C VAL A 470 -56.40 -11.28 42.55
N PHE A 471 -56.66 -11.72 41.33
CA PHE A 471 -57.61 -12.79 41.04
C PHE A 471 -56.92 -13.92 40.27
N THR A 472 -57.24 -15.17 40.59
CA THR A 472 -56.78 -16.32 39.80
C THR A 472 -57.40 -16.31 38.41
N GLU A 473 -56.69 -16.86 37.41
CA GLU A 473 -57.13 -16.89 36.00
C GLU A 473 -58.21 -17.96 35.70
N ASP A 474 -58.92 -18.44 36.73
CA ASP A 474 -59.90 -19.51 36.60
C ASP A 474 -61.27 -19.02 36.09
N LYS A 475 -62.06 -19.92 35.50
CA LYS A 475 -63.48 -19.67 35.12
C LYS A 475 -64.35 -19.16 36.28
N LYS A 476 -63.91 -19.39 37.52
CA LYS A 476 -64.47 -18.83 38.75
C LYS A 476 -63.31 -18.21 39.55
N PRO A 477 -62.94 -16.95 39.29
CA PRO A 477 -61.74 -16.34 39.86
C PRO A 477 -61.83 -16.30 41.38
N ILE A 478 -60.78 -16.76 42.05
CA ILE A 478 -60.64 -16.66 43.50
C ILE A 478 -59.97 -15.32 43.82
N ARG A 479 -60.57 -14.54 44.72
CA ARG A 479 -59.93 -13.33 45.25
C ARG A 479 -58.80 -13.73 46.18
N VAL A 480 -57.60 -13.25 45.88
CA VAL A 480 -56.39 -13.38 46.70
C VAL A 480 -56.04 -12.01 47.23
N THR A 481 -55.92 -11.85 48.54
CA THR A 481 -55.48 -10.61 49.17
C THR A 481 -54.11 -10.78 49.78
N HIS A 482 -53.28 -9.75 49.73
CA HIS A 482 -52.00 -9.74 50.41
C HIS A 482 -51.75 -8.40 51.12
N GLY A 483 -50.88 -8.44 52.12
CA GLY A 483 -50.32 -7.28 52.80
C GLY A 483 -48.89 -7.58 53.18
N PHE A 484 -47.97 -6.61 53.00
CA PHE A 484 -46.56 -6.85 53.20
C PHE A 484 -45.75 -5.59 53.55
N GLU A 485 -44.63 -5.83 54.22
CA GLU A 485 -43.49 -4.93 54.39
C GLU A 485 -42.25 -5.80 54.27
N LEU A 486 -41.43 -5.58 53.23
CA LEU A 486 -40.32 -6.44 52.86
C LEU A 486 -39.09 -5.61 52.49
N HIS A 487 -37.97 -5.89 53.13
CA HIS A 487 -36.70 -5.19 52.90
C HIS A 487 -35.87 -5.84 51.78
N CYS A 488 -35.13 -5.02 51.05
CA CYS A 488 -34.22 -5.44 49.99
C CYS A 488 -32.99 -6.20 50.54
N ASP A 489 -32.62 -5.95 51.80
CA ASP A 489 -31.72 -6.81 52.56
C ASP A 489 -32.50 -7.75 53.49
N THR A 490 -32.24 -9.05 53.37
CA THR A 490 -32.94 -10.08 54.18
C THR A 490 -32.62 -10.01 55.67
N SER A 491 -31.54 -9.33 56.05
CA SER A 491 -31.15 -9.15 57.44
C SER A 491 -31.89 -8.01 58.14
N ASP A 492 -32.47 -7.08 57.37
CA ASP A 492 -33.26 -5.99 57.91
C ASP A 492 -34.64 -6.49 58.33
N THR A 493 -35.19 -5.86 59.35
CA THR A 493 -36.49 -6.24 59.92
C THR A 493 -37.38 -5.00 60.10
N PRO A 494 -38.70 -5.14 59.93
CA PRO A 494 -39.46 -6.39 59.79
C PRO A 494 -39.59 -6.92 58.35
N ASN A 495 -39.67 -8.24 58.17
CA ASN A 495 -40.02 -8.87 56.89
C ASN A 495 -41.33 -9.64 57.01
N ASN A 496 -42.44 -9.00 56.66
CA ASN A 496 -43.79 -9.53 56.81
C ASN A 496 -44.46 -9.71 55.45
N LEU A 497 -45.07 -10.87 55.23
CA LEU A 497 -45.98 -11.11 54.11
C LEU A 497 -47.13 -12.02 54.56
N GLU A 498 -48.35 -11.53 54.40
CA GLU A 498 -49.57 -12.30 54.60
C GLU A 498 -50.35 -12.41 53.30
N VAL A 499 -50.79 -13.63 52.96
CA VAL A 499 -51.59 -13.91 51.76
C VAL A 499 -52.82 -14.72 52.15
N ASN A 500 -54.01 -14.26 51.77
CA ASN A 500 -55.29 -14.90 52.09
C ASN A 500 -56.09 -15.15 50.82
N TRP A 501 -56.70 -16.33 50.67
CA TRP A 501 -57.53 -16.67 49.51
C TRP A 501 -58.65 -17.66 49.83
N GLY A 502 -59.67 -17.68 48.96
CA GLY A 502 -60.80 -18.58 49.11
C GLY A 502 -61.55 -18.41 50.45
N LYS A 503 -62.23 -19.47 50.92
CA LYS A 503 -62.97 -19.46 52.19
C LYS A 503 -62.09 -19.92 53.37
N GLY A 504 -60.95 -19.27 53.57
CA GLY A 504 -60.15 -19.42 54.79
C GLY A 504 -58.71 -19.92 54.62
N ASN A 505 -58.18 -20.00 53.40
CA ASN A 505 -56.76 -20.32 53.21
C ASN A 505 -55.91 -19.09 53.52
N LYS A 506 -54.82 -19.29 54.26
CA LYS A 506 -53.86 -18.25 54.62
C LYS A 506 -52.43 -18.75 54.59
N PHE A 507 -51.51 -17.88 54.16
CA PHE A 507 -50.08 -18.03 54.31
C PHE A 507 -49.54 -16.85 55.10
N HIS A 508 -48.67 -17.13 56.06
CA HIS A 508 -47.91 -16.13 56.82
C HIS A 508 -46.43 -16.45 56.68
N LEU A 509 -45.63 -15.48 56.25
CA LEU A 509 -44.18 -15.61 56.10
C LEU A 509 -43.51 -15.70 57.49
N ASP A 510 -42.72 -16.75 57.71
CA ASP A 510 -41.93 -16.93 58.93
C ASP A 510 -40.47 -16.51 58.72
N THR A 511 -39.92 -16.73 57.52
CA THR A 511 -38.53 -16.44 57.18
C THR A 511 -38.40 -16.05 55.72
N LEU A 512 -37.91 -14.84 55.46
CA LEU A 512 -37.49 -14.39 54.14
C LEU A 512 -36.18 -15.10 53.76
N LYS A 513 -36.17 -15.80 52.63
CA LYS A 513 -34.99 -16.53 52.11
C LYS A 513 -34.20 -15.73 51.09
N SER A 514 -34.87 -14.94 50.26
CA SER A 514 -34.22 -14.08 49.26
C SER A 514 -35.01 -12.81 49.06
N ALA A 515 -34.30 -11.72 48.80
CA ALA A 515 -34.82 -10.42 48.40
C ALA A 515 -33.95 -9.87 47.28
N ILE A 516 -34.58 -9.50 46.16
CA ILE A 516 -33.91 -8.82 45.05
C ILE A 516 -34.80 -7.64 44.66
N CYS A 517 -34.33 -6.44 44.97
CA CYS A 517 -34.93 -5.19 44.52
C CYS A 517 -34.20 -4.69 43.29
N TYR A 518 -34.92 -4.29 42.26
CA TYR A 518 -34.31 -3.67 41.08
C TYR A 518 -35.27 -2.68 40.41
N ASP A 519 -34.66 -1.80 39.62
CA ASP A 519 -35.33 -0.77 38.83
C ASP A 519 -35.56 -1.35 37.41
N ASP A 520 -36.81 -1.57 37.01
CA ASP A 520 -37.14 -1.91 35.63
C ASP A 520 -37.34 -0.61 34.86
N THR A 521 -36.36 -0.25 34.03
CA THR A 521 -36.34 1.01 33.25
C THR A 521 -37.55 1.23 32.32
N LYS A 522 -38.46 0.26 32.20
CA LYS A 522 -39.71 0.39 31.45
C LYS A 522 -40.88 0.88 32.31
N ILE A 523 -40.69 0.91 33.64
CA ILE A 523 -41.67 1.32 34.63
C ILE A 523 -41.20 2.67 35.17
N GLU A 524 -42.02 3.70 34.95
CA GLU A 524 -41.72 5.06 35.37
C GLU A 524 -42.81 5.51 36.34
N PRO A 525 -42.76 5.07 37.62
CA PRO A 525 -43.80 5.38 38.58
C PRO A 525 -43.84 6.88 38.89
N ASN A 526 -45.03 7.41 39.17
CA ASN A 526 -45.17 8.82 39.57
C ASN A 526 -44.33 9.09 40.86
N PRO A 527 -43.55 10.18 40.93
CA PRO A 527 -42.66 10.46 42.08
C PRO A 527 -43.37 10.54 43.45
N PRO A 528 -42.65 10.29 44.58
CA PRO A 528 -41.19 10.15 44.70
C PRO A 528 -40.65 8.73 44.41
N SER A 529 -39.62 8.63 43.56
CA SER A 529 -38.96 7.35 43.22
C SER A 529 -38.01 6.90 44.34
N ALA A 530 -38.13 5.63 44.75
CA ALA A 530 -37.25 4.97 45.71
C ALA A 530 -35.94 4.43 45.09
N GLY A 531 -35.79 4.54 43.76
CA GLY A 531 -34.64 3.99 43.03
C GLY A 531 -34.74 2.49 42.70
N PHE A 532 -35.91 1.88 42.94
CA PHE A 532 -36.34 0.59 42.43
C PHE A 532 -37.87 0.59 42.36
N ASP A 533 -38.43 -0.28 41.51
CA ASP A 533 -39.88 -0.44 41.32
C ASP A 533 -40.34 -1.89 41.48
N THR A 534 -39.41 -2.85 41.44
CA THR A 534 -39.72 -4.27 41.43
C THR A 534 -38.98 -5.00 42.54
N TYR A 535 -39.74 -5.80 43.30
CA TYR A 535 -39.27 -6.67 44.36
C TYR A 535 -39.53 -8.13 43.99
N VAL A 536 -38.48 -8.96 43.99
CA VAL A 536 -38.57 -10.41 43.81
C VAL A 536 -38.13 -11.11 45.10
N GLY A 537 -39.02 -11.90 45.68
CA GLY A 537 -38.77 -12.56 46.96
C GLY A 537 -39.07 -14.05 46.97
N SER A 538 -38.43 -14.74 47.91
CA SER A 538 -38.80 -16.10 48.28
C SER A 538 -38.67 -16.30 49.79
N GLY A 539 -39.44 -17.22 50.35
CA GLY A 539 -39.44 -17.45 51.79
C GLY A 539 -40.13 -18.74 52.23
N VAL A 540 -40.01 -19.04 53.51
CA VAL A 540 -40.71 -20.13 54.20
C VAL A 540 -41.70 -19.53 55.19
N GLY A 541 -42.86 -20.15 55.29
CA GLY A 541 -43.91 -19.71 56.18
C GLY A 541 -44.85 -20.83 56.62
N SER A 542 -45.95 -20.43 57.23
CA SER A 542 -47.02 -21.32 57.65
C SER A 542 -48.22 -21.23 56.72
N TYR A 543 -48.66 -22.36 56.17
CA TYR A 543 -49.90 -22.48 55.40
C TYR A 543 -51.01 -23.05 56.29
N ASN A 544 -52.08 -22.30 56.51
CA ASN A 544 -53.17 -22.66 57.41
C ASN A 544 -52.71 -23.08 58.82
N GLY A 545 -51.64 -22.45 59.31
CA GLY A 545 -51.02 -22.73 60.62
C GLY A 545 -50.06 -23.92 60.64
N VAL A 546 -49.83 -24.58 59.49
CA VAL A 546 -48.83 -25.64 59.34
C VAL A 546 -47.53 -25.05 58.76
N ALA A 547 -46.46 -25.08 59.53
CA ALA A 547 -45.14 -24.58 59.11
C ALA A 547 -44.53 -25.39 57.95
N GLY A 548 -43.60 -24.76 57.22
CA GLY A 548 -42.81 -25.41 56.16
C GLY A 548 -43.33 -25.18 54.74
N ALA A 549 -44.34 -24.33 54.56
CA ALA A 549 -44.77 -23.88 53.24
C ALA A 549 -43.71 -22.98 52.61
N ASN A 550 -43.52 -23.07 51.28
CA ASN A 550 -42.59 -22.22 50.54
C ASN A 550 -43.39 -21.24 49.67
N ALA A 551 -42.96 -19.98 49.61
CA ALA A 551 -43.57 -18.97 48.77
C ALA A 551 -42.51 -18.25 47.93
N GLU A 552 -42.90 -17.89 46.70
CA GLU A 552 -42.16 -17.04 45.78
C GLU A 552 -43.08 -15.93 45.28
N TRP A 553 -42.57 -14.71 45.16
CA TRP A 553 -43.39 -13.58 44.72
C TRP A 553 -42.60 -12.55 43.93
N THR A 554 -43.35 -11.79 43.12
CA THR A 554 -42.89 -10.56 42.46
C THR A 554 -43.93 -9.49 42.68
N PHE A 555 -43.48 -8.36 43.21
CA PHE A 555 -44.26 -7.18 43.52
C PHE A 555 -43.68 -6.00 42.75
N THR A 556 -44.53 -5.22 42.12
CA THR A 556 -44.14 -4.11 41.25
C THR A 556 -45.00 -2.89 41.57
N ASP A 557 -44.34 -1.79 41.90
CA ASP A 557 -44.90 -0.44 42.04
C ASP A 557 -44.84 0.25 40.68
N ALA A 558 -45.99 0.44 40.05
CA ALA A 558 -46.11 1.13 38.77
C ALA A 558 -46.80 2.50 38.92
N GLY A 559 -46.70 3.08 40.12
CA GLY A 559 -47.13 4.42 40.45
C GLY A 559 -48.58 4.53 40.94
N GLU A 560 -48.82 5.64 41.64
CA GLU A 560 -50.12 5.95 42.26
C GLU A 560 -51.23 6.22 41.23
N PRO A 561 -52.48 5.76 41.46
CA PRO A 561 -53.04 5.24 42.72
C PRO A 561 -53.00 3.70 42.85
N GLY A 562 -51.95 3.04 42.35
CA GLY A 562 -51.72 1.59 42.51
C GLY A 562 -52.49 0.68 41.55
N LYS A 563 -53.21 1.25 40.57
CA LYS A 563 -53.99 0.48 39.57
C LYS A 563 -53.13 -0.29 38.57
N ASN A 564 -51.88 0.16 38.39
CA ASN A 564 -50.93 -0.46 37.47
C ASN A 564 -49.97 -1.41 38.19
N ASP A 565 -50.02 -1.46 39.52
CA ASP A 565 -49.16 -2.32 40.32
C ASP A 565 -49.47 -3.78 40.04
N LEU A 566 -48.43 -4.61 40.03
CA LEU A 566 -48.55 -6.02 39.71
C LEU A 566 -48.14 -6.87 40.91
N ALA A 567 -48.92 -7.90 41.19
CA ALA A 567 -48.53 -8.93 42.13
C ALA A 567 -48.55 -10.30 41.45
N SER A 568 -47.48 -11.06 41.64
CA SER A 568 -47.33 -12.45 41.24
C SER A 568 -46.93 -13.26 42.47
N ILE A 569 -47.69 -14.28 42.83
CA ILE A 569 -47.47 -15.07 44.06
C ILE A 569 -47.67 -16.55 43.74
N THR A 570 -46.70 -17.38 44.14
CA THR A 570 -46.79 -18.84 44.13
C THR A 570 -46.54 -19.38 45.52
N ILE A 571 -47.40 -20.28 46.01
CA ILE A 571 -47.26 -20.90 47.33
C ILE A 571 -47.36 -22.41 47.19
N LYS A 572 -46.43 -23.11 47.83
CA LYS A 572 -46.39 -24.56 47.96
C LYS A 572 -46.52 -24.97 49.42
N ASP A 573 -47.28 -26.01 49.72
CA ASP A 573 -47.37 -26.57 51.06
C ASP A 573 -46.06 -27.27 51.49
N ALA A 574 -46.01 -27.78 52.72
CA ALA A 574 -44.83 -28.48 53.25
C ALA A 574 -44.49 -29.79 52.51
N SER A 575 -45.42 -30.32 51.72
CA SER A 575 -45.21 -31.48 50.84
C SER A 575 -44.81 -31.07 49.42
N ASN A 576 -44.52 -29.78 49.21
CA ASN A 576 -44.17 -29.17 47.92
C ASN A 576 -45.29 -29.19 46.87
N ASN A 577 -46.55 -29.40 47.29
CA ASN A 577 -47.70 -29.27 46.40
C ASN A 577 -48.04 -27.79 46.20
N VAL A 578 -48.28 -27.37 44.97
CA VAL A 578 -48.72 -26.00 44.67
C VAL A 578 -50.16 -25.80 45.17
N VAL A 579 -50.33 -24.85 46.10
CA VAL A 579 -51.64 -24.51 46.71
C VAL A 579 -52.16 -23.14 46.28
N LEU A 580 -51.30 -22.30 45.68
CA LEU A 580 -51.67 -21.03 45.08
C LEU A 580 -50.72 -20.69 43.93
N VAL A 581 -51.30 -20.23 42.82
CA VAL A 581 -50.61 -19.46 41.76
C VAL A 581 -51.53 -18.33 41.37
N VAL A 582 -51.05 -17.10 41.46
CA VAL A 582 -51.81 -15.93 41.02
C VAL A 582 -50.87 -14.88 40.44
N LYS A 583 -51.30 -14.22 39.38
CA LYS A 583 -50.61 -13.06 38.80
C LYS A 583 -51.65 -12.09 38.26
N GLY A 584 -51.47 -10.80 38.51
CA GLY A 584 -52.32 -9.78 37.92
C GLY A 584 -52.06 -8.38 38.44
N LEU A 585 -52.71 -7.41 37.79
CA LEU A 585 -52.79 -6.05 38.29
C LEU A 585 -53.60 -6.01 39.58
N LEU A 586 -53.25 -5.09 40.48
CA LEU A 586 -53.98 -4.88 41.71
C LEU A 586 -55.42 -4.41 41.43
N ASN A 587 -56.36 -5.11 42.05
CA ASN A 587 -57.73 -4.69 42.23
C ASN A 587 -57.90 -4.21 43.67
N ASN A 588 -58.00 -2.90 43.86
CA ASN A 588 -58.07 -2.23 45.17
C ASN A 588 -56.84 -2.51 46.04
N GLY A 589 -55.91 -1.56 46.10
CA GLY A 589 -54.65 -1.68 46.81
C GLY A 589 -53.59 -0.74 46.24
N ASN A 590 -52.39 -0.82 46.80
CA ASN A 590 -51.20 -0.08 46.35
C ASN A 590 -49.95 -0.81 46.82
N GLN A 591 -48.90 -0.76 46.01
CA GLN A 591 -47.53 -1.18 46.33
C GLN A 591 -46.65 0.05 46.21
N GLN A 592 -45.83 0.29 47.23
CA GLN A 592 -44.97 1.45 47.29
C GLN A 592 -43.55 0.99 47.60
N ALA A 593 -42.62 1.32 46.71
CA ALA A 593 -41.20 1.23 47.00
C ALA A 593 -40.77 2.41 47.89
N HIS A 594 -39.89 2.14 48.86
CA HIS A 594 -39.33 3.12 49.78
C HIS A 594 -37.81 3.01 49.81
N LYS A 595 -37.16 4.17 49.86
CA LYS A 595 -35.72 4.26 50.13
C LYS A 595 -35.47 4.18 51.64
N GLU A 596 -34.40 3.51 52.05
CA GLU A 596 -33.89 3.53 53.43
C GLU A 596 -32.85 4.64 53.66
#